data_AF-A0A2J8KWW0-F1
#
_entry.id   AF-A0A2J8KWW0-F1
#
_cell.length_a   1.000
_cell.length_b   1.000
_cell.length_c   1.000
_cell.angle_alpha   90.00
_cell.angle_beta   90.00
_cell.angle_gamma   90.00
#
_symmetry.space_group_name_H-M   'P 1'
#
loop_
_entity.id
_entity.type
_entity.pdbx_description
1 polymer ?
#
loop_
_entity_poly.entity_id
_entity_poly.type
_entity_poly.pdbx_seq_one_letter_code
_entity_poly.pdbx_strand_id
1 'polypeptide(L)'
;MHLFVAVDEYSVGCCKEILRTVYKAVPELHFIFLIVPSYMSLGSTLITVFDQVGNIPCLTYEEDFAVHMCHRHSHYPQLHVRKARVEDHDDLMPIFMRYDTILKETYGEYFLAELIEAQDEENHAVVCEVEGTAVGFMSVCSRVNMQLLHECFDLGPFHGL
;
A
#
# COMPACT_ATOMS: atom_id res chain seq x y z
N MET A 1 1.27 26.06 22.51
CA MET A 1 1.87 25.60 21.24
C MET A 1 0.77 24.89 20.46
N HIS A 2 0.52 25.27 19.21
CA HIS A 2 -0.45 24.60 18.35
C HIS A 2 0.30 23.69 17.37
N LEU A 3 0.26 22.38 17.63
CA LEU A 3 0.90 21.36 16.79
C LEU A 3 0.21 21.18 15.43
N PHE A 4 -1.09 21.48 15.38
CA PHE A 4 -1.92 21.41 14.20
C PHE A 4 -2.97 22.53 14.28
N VAL A 5 -3.17 23.27 13.18
CA VAL A 5 -4.14 24.36 13.09
C VAL A 5 -4.91 24.20 11.79
N ALA A 6 -6.23 24.13 11.89
CA ALA A 6 -7.15 24.10 10.78
C ALA A 6 -8.49 24.72 11.22
N VAL A 7 -9.39 24.98 10.28
CA VAL A 7 -10.78 25.33 10.62
C VAL A 7 -11.43 24.11 11.28
N ASP A 8 -12.06 24.31 12.45
CA ASP A 8 -12.55 23.24 13.31
C ASP A 8 -13.41 22.21 12.55
N GLU A 9 -14.31 22.69 11.68
CA GLU A 9 -15.22 21.88 10.85
C GLU A 9 -14.47 20.86 9.98
N TYR A 10 -13.28 21.20 9.47
CA TYR A 10 -12.52 20.36 8.54
C TYR A 10 -11.27 19.74 9.18
N SER A 11 -10.99 20.06 10.44
CA SER A 11 -9.73 19.74 11.11
C SER A 11 -9.35 18.26 11.05
N VAL A 12 -10.28 17.36 11.37
CA VAL A 12 -10.07 15.90 11.34
C VAL A 12 -9.85 15.39 9.91
N GLY A 13 -10.66 15.87 8.95
CA GLY A 13 -10.50 15.50 7.54
C GLY A 13 -9.14 15.92 7.00
N CYS A 14 -8.75 17.17 7.23
CA CYS A 14 -7.45 17.69 6.83
C CYS A 14 -6.29 16.88 7.45
N CYS A 15 -6.38 16.57 8.74
CA CYS A 15 -5.35 15.79 9.42
C CYS A 15 -5.20 14.38 8.83
N LYS A 16 -6.33 13.69 8.58
CA LYS A 16 -6.33 12.37 7.93
C LYS A 16 -5.77 12.40 6.52
N GLU A 17 -6.10 13.42 5.73
CA GLU A 17 -5.58 13.57 4.37
C GLU A 17 -4.07 13.86 4.33
N ILE A 18 -3.56 14.65 5.29
CA ILE A 18 -2.11 14.86 5.45
C ILE A 18 -1.43 13.52 5.73
N LEU A 19 -1.92 12.75 6.71
CA LEU A 19 -1.35 11.45 7.06
C LEU A 19 -1.42 10.46 5.90
N ARG A 20 -2.57 10.39 5.21
CA ARG A 20 -2.75 9.55 4.01
C ARG A 20 -1.76 9.92 2.91
N THR A 21 -1.53 11.22 2.69
CA THR A 21 -0.57 11.72 1.70
C THR A 21 0.86 11.34 2.07
N VAL A 22 1.25 11.49 3.34
CA VAL A 22 2.58 11.10 3.83
C VAL A 22 2.82 9.61 3.63
N TYR A 23 1.88 8.75 4.05
CA TYR A 23 2.00 7.30 3.86
C TYR A 23 1.98 6.89 2.38
N LYS A 24 1.23 7.59 1.52
CA LYS A 24 1.26 7.32 0.08
C LYS A 24 2.59 7.72 -0.56
N ALA A 25 3.21 8.80 -0.10
CA ALA A 25 4.48 9.30 -0.64
C ALA A 25 5.68 8.42 -0.24
N VAL A 26 5.65 7.80 0.94
CA VAL A 26 6.72 6.94 1.45
C VAL A 26 6.14 5.55 1.79
N PRO A 27 6.20 4.57 0.88
CA PRO A 27 5.65 3.24 1.09
C PRO A 27 6.23 2.49 2.30
N GLU A 28 7.51 2.71 2.61
CA GLU A 28 8.25 2.06 3.69
C GLU A 28 7.97 2.66 5.07
N LEU A 29 7.26 3.79 5.13
CA LEU A 29 6.88 4.43 6.38
C LEU A 29 5.69 3.70 7.02
N HIS A 30 5.94 3.08 8.17
CA HIS A 30 4.95 2.28 8.91
C HIS A 30 4.34 3.03 10.11
N PHE A 31 5.15 3.88 10.76
CA PHE A 31 4.78 4.58 11.98
C PHE A 31 5.24 6.04 11.92
N ILE A 32 4.42 6.93 12.46
CA ILE A 32 4.80 8.31 12.77
C ILE A 32 4.69 8.49 14.28
N PHE A 33 5.78 8.94 14.90
CA PHE A 33 5.81 9.23 16.33
C PHE A 33 5.66 10.72 16.60
N LEU A 34 4.82 11.06 17.57
CA LEU A 34 4.66 12.40 18.11
C LEU A 34 4.99 12.36 19.60
N ILE A 35 6.03 13.10 19.99
CA ILE A 35 6.53 13.14 21.37
C ILE A 35 6.23 14.53 21.92
N VAL A 36 5.50 14.59 23.03
CA VAL A 36 5.11 15.83 23.70
C VAL A 36 5.37 15.73 25.20
N PRO A 37 5.62 16.85 25.90
CA PRO A 37 5.68 16.82 27.36
C PRO A 37 4.40 16.23 27.95
N SER A 38 4.52 15.36 28.95
CA SER A 38 3.40 14.61 29.55
C SER A 38 2.30 15.51 30.16
N TYR A 39 2.64 16.73 30.59
CA TYR A 39 1.68 17.70 31.09
C TYR A 39 0.85 18.36 29.98
N MET A 40 1.24 18.20 28.71
CA MET A 40 0.56 18.78 27.56
C MET A 40 -0.44 17.77 26.96
N SER A 41 -1.68 18.19 26.77
CA SER A 41 -2.66 17.41 26.03
C SER A 41 -2.55 17.67 24.52
N LEU A 42 -2.75 16.61 23.73
CA LEU A 42 -2.96 16.75 22.30
C LEU A 42 -4.29 17.45 22.02
N GLY A 43 -4.33 18.24 20.94
CA GLY A 43 -5.58 18.80 20.44
C GLY A 43 -6.54 17.69 20.03
N SER A 44 -7.85 17.97 20.13
CA SER A 44 -8.93 17.01 19.84
C SER A 44 -8.76 16.32 18.49
N THR A 45 -8.29 17.05 17.47
CA THR A 45 -7.99 16.50 16.15
C THR A 45 -6.90 15.43 16.17
N LEU A 46 -5.77 15.68 16.83
CA LEU A 46 -4.61 14.79 16.82
C LEU A 46 -4.89 13.49 17.58
N ILE A 47 -5.72 13.55 18.64
CA ILE A 47 -6.15 12.37 19.39
C ILE A 47 -6.93 11.39 18.51
N THR A 48 -7.56 11.85 17.42
CA THR A 48 -8.31 10.95 16.51
C THR A 48 -7.43 10.08 15.61
N VAL A 49 -6.12 10.36 15.54
CA VAL A 49 -5.19 9.71 14.60
C VAL A 49 -3.88 9.23 15.24
N PHE A 50 -3.62 9.61 16.49
CA PHE A 50 -2.45 9.23 17.26
C PHE A 50 -2.86 8.55 18.57
N ASP A 51 -2.45 7.30 18.74
CA ASP A 51 -2.65 6.54 19.97
C ASP A 51 -1.47 6.74 20.92
N GLN A 52 -1.72 7.00 22.21
CA GLN A 52 -0.64 7.08 23.19
C GLN A 52 -0.10 5.68 23.48
N VAL A 53 1.20 5.48 23.29
CA VAL A 53 1.85 4.16 23.44
C VAL A 53 2.71 4.04 24.69
N GLY A 54 3.00 5.16 25.36
CA GLY A 54 3.72 5.15 26.63
C GLY A 54 4.26 6.51 27.02
N ASN A 55 5.03 6.53 28.10
CA ASN A 55 5.79 7.68 28.55
C ASN A 55 7.28 7.34 28.61
N ILE A 56 8.13 8.27 28.22
CA ILE A 56 9.58 8.15 28.32
C ILE A 56 10.06 9.10 29.42
N PRO A 57 10.74 8.58 30.46
CA PRO A 57 11.36 9.43 31.46
C PRO A 57 12.54 10.17 30.83
N CYS A 58 12.59 11.49 31.01
CA CYS A 58 13.75 12.24 30.58
C CYS A 58 14.88 12.07 31.60
N LEU A 59 16.04 11.59 31.15
CA LEU A 59 17.22 11.45 32.02
C LEU A 59 17.92 12.79 32.29
N THR A 60 17.60 13.83 31.51
CA THR A 60 18.25 15.16 31.58
C THR A 60 17.34 16.28 32.09
N TYR A 61 16.02 16.10 32.09
CA TYR A 61 15.04 17.08 32.57
C TYR A 61 14.10 16.38 33.57
N GLU A 62 13.53 17.12 34.54
CA GLU A 62 12.56 16.57 35.51
C GLU A 62 11.17 16.26 34.90
N GLU A 63 11.04 16.34 33.57
CA GLU A 63 9.77 16.24 32.87
C GLU A 63 9.68 14.94 32.07
N ASP A 64 8.61 14.17 32.30
CA ASP A 64 8.27 13.00 31.50
C ASP A 64 7.69 13.43 30.14
N PHE A 65 7.93 12.63 29.11
CA PHE A 65 7.36 12.83 27.77
C PHE A 65 6.35 11.74 27.44
N ALA A 66 5.19 12.11 26.91
CA ALA A 66 4.24 11.19 26.33
C ALA A 66 4.62 10.89 24.87
N VAL A 67 4.58 9.61 24.50
CA VAL A 67 4.82 9.15 23.13
C VAL A 67 3.51 8.70 22.52
N HIS A 68 3.22 9.25 21.36
CA HIS A 68 2.05 8.90 20.57
C HIS A 68 2.49 8.33 19.23
N MET A 69 1.73 7.37 18.73
CA MET A 69 2.02 6.64 17.50
C MET A 69 0.81 6.69 16.57
N CYS A 70 1.06 7.04 15.32
CA CYS A 70 0.11 6.91 14.22
C CYS A 70 0.57 5.72 13.37
N HIS A 71 -0.36 4.82 13.07
CA HIS A 71 -0.12 3.62 12.26
C HIS A 71 -0.49 3.85 10.81
N ARG A 72 0.33 3.37 9.87
CA ARG A 72 0.01 3.39 8.43
C ARG A 72 -1.36 2.77 8.13
N HIS A 73 -1.61 1.56 8.65
CA HIS A 73 -2.81 0.78 8.31
C HIS A 73 -4.13 1.46 8.71
N SER A 74 -4.09 2.44 9.64
CA SER A 74 -5.25 3.24 10.02
C SER A 74 -5.62 4.32 9.00
N HIS A 75 -4.73 4.62 8.05
CA HIS A 75 -4.88 5.69 7.05
C HIS A 75 -4.71 5.23 5.62
N TYR A 76 -3.98 4.13 5.41
CA TYR A 76 -3.70 3.58 4.10
C TYR A 76 -3.70 2.05 4.16
N PRO A 77 -4.43 1.36 3.27
CA PRO A 77 -4.57 -0.09 3.35
C PRO A 77 -3.22 -0.79 3.22
N GLN A 78 -3.02 -1.83 4.02
CA GLN A 78 -1.88 -2.72 3.89
C GLN A 78 -2.20 -3.78 2.84
N LEU A 79 -1.38 -3.80 1.81
CA LEU A 79 -1.48 -4.74 0.71
C LEU A 79 -0.84 -6.07 1.09
N HIS A 80 -1.58 -7.16 0.91
CA HIS A 80 -1.09 -8.52 1.16
C HIS A 80 -0.93 -9.26 -0.16
N VAL A 81 0.26 -9.77 -0.42
CA VAL A 81 0.55 -10.54 -1.63
C VAL A 81 0.39 -12.03 -1.32
N ARG A 82 -0.37 -12.73 -2.15
CA ARG A 82 -0.53 -14.18 -2.07
C ARG A 82 -0.67 -14.80 -3.45
N LYS A 83 -0.58 -16.13 -3.52
CA LYS A 83 -0.88 -16.87 -4.75
C LYS A 83 -2.35 -16.64 -5.15
N ALA A 84 -2.56 -16.42 -6.45
CA ALA A 84 -3.88 -16.27 -7.04
C ALA A 84 -4.66 -17.60 -6.99
N ARG A 85 -5.99 -17.50 -6.85
CA ARG A 85 -6.95 -18.60 -6.82
C ARG A 85 -8.05 -18.32 -7.84
N VAL A 86 -8.71 -19.36 -8.33
CA VAL A 86 -9.79 -19.22 -9.33
C VAL A 86 -10.93 -18.33 -8.81
N GLU A 87 -11.18 -18.36 -7.49
CA GLU A 87 -12.14 -17.50 -6.79
C GLU A 87 -11.85 -16.00 -6.95
N ASP A 88 -10.60 -15.59 -7.19
CA ASP A 88 -10.21 -14.19 -7.36
C ASP A 88 -10.68 -13.62 -8.71
N HIS A 89 -11.19 -14.47 -9.61
CA HIS A 89 -11.63 -14.07 -10.96
C HIS A 89 -12.59 -12.88 -10.92
N ASP A 90 -13.65 -12.95 -10.12
CA ASP A 90 -14.71 -11.94 -10.12
C ASP A 90 -14.24 -10.59 -9.59
N ASP A 91 -13.33 -10.58 -8.61
CA ASP A 91 -12.69 -9.37 -8.07
C ASP A 91 -11.75 -8.71 -9.10
N LEU A 92 -11.08 -9.53 -9.90
CA LEU A 92 -10.07 -9.08 -10.86
C LEU A 92 -10.65 -8.66 -12.22
N MET A 93 -11.78 -9.23 -12.63
CA MET A 93 -12.41 -8.90 -13.92
C MET A 93 -12.68 -7.40 -14.13
N PRO A 94 -13.19 -6.64 -13.13
CA PRO A 94 -13.34 -5.19 -13.23
C PRO A 94 -12.02 -4.45 -13.48
N ILE A 95 -10.89 -4.98 -12.98
CA ILE A 95 -9.56 -4.40 -13.17
C ILE A 95 -9.14 -4.55 -14.63
N PHE A 96 -9.27 -5.76 -15.19
CA PHE A 96 -8.89 -6.02 -16.59
C PHE A 96 -9.77 -5.30 -17.60
N MET A 97 -11.09 -5.30 -17.40
CA MET A 97 -12.03 -4.63 -18.32
C MET A 97 -11.90 -3.10 -18.32
N ARG A 98 -11.21 -2.52 -17.33
CA ARG A 98 -11.01 -1.07 -17.24
C ARG A 98 -9.92 -0.56 -18.19
N TYR A 99 -8.92 -1.37 -18.52
CA TYR A 99 -7.72 -0.90 -19.21
C TYR A 99 -7.68 -1.26 -20.71
N ASP A 100 -8.22 -2.40 -21.13
CA ASP A 100 -8.44 -2.73 -22.56
C ASP A 100 -9.25 -4.02 -22.75
N THR A 101 -9.97 -4.16 -23.87
CA THR A 101 -10.62 -5.43 -24.26
C THR A 101 -9.66 -6.38 -24.97
N ILE A 102 -8.46 -5.93 -25.37
CA ILE A 102 -7.46 -6.74 -26.10
C ILE A 102 -7.22 -8.10 -25.43
N LEU A 103 -7.10 -8.15 -24.10
CA LEU A 103 -6.86 -9.42 -23.39
C LEU A 103 -8.03 -10.40 -23.54
N LYS A 104 -9.27 -9.89 -23.43
CA LYS A 104 -10.49 -10.68 -23.65
C LYS A 104 -10.62 -11.13 -25.11
N GLU A 105 -10.26 -10.28 -26.06
CA GLU A 105 -10.30 -10.59 -27.49
C GLU A 105 -9.22 -11.61 -27.89
N THR A 106 -8.05 -11.54 -27.27
CA THR A 106 -6.90 -12.40 -27.58
C THR A 106 -7.03 -13.78 -26.94
N TYR A 107 -7.50 -13.84 -25.70
CA TYR A 107 -7.49 -15.06 -24.89
C TYR A 107 -8.89 -15.56 -24.48
N GLY A 108 -9.96 -14.88 -24.92
CA GLY A 108 -11.34 -15.27 -24.65
C GLY A 108 -11.90 -14.80 -23.31
N GLU A 109 -13.15 -15.17 -23.01
CA GLU A 109 -13.87 -14.71 -21.81
C GLU A 109 -13.33 -15.30 -20.50
N TYR A 110 -12.67 -16.46 -20.56
CA TYR A 110 -12.19 -17.21 -19.38
C TYR A 110 -10.67 -17.13 -19.17
N PHE A 111 -9.99 -16.22 -19.88
CA PHE A 111 -8.52 -16.17 -19.90
C PHE A 111 -7.89 -16.11 -18.52
N LEU A 112 -8.52 -15.38 -17.58
CA LEU A 112 -7.96 -15.17 -16.26
C LEU A 112 -8.05 -16.44 -15.40
N ALA A 113 -9.15 -17.18 -15.49
CA ALA A 113 -9.30 -18.45 -14.79
C ALA A 113 -8.28 -19.47 -15.34
N GLU A 114 -8.15 -19.57 -16.66
CA GLU A 114 -7.17 -20.46 -17.30
C GLU A 114 -5.73 -20.11 -16.90
N LEU A 115 -5.38 -18.81 -16.85
CA LEU A 115 -4.06 -18.35 -16.45
C LEU A 115 -3.74 -18.67 -14.99
N ILE A 116 -4.74 -18.58 -14.10
CA ILE A 116 -4.59 -18.93 -12.69
C ILE A 116 -4.49 -20.46 -12.51
N GLU A 117 -5.23 -21.24 -13.30
CA GLU A 117 -5.18 -22.70 -13.26
C GLU A 117 -3.88 -23.27 -13.84
N ALA A 118 -3.33 -22.63 -14.87
CA ALA A 118 -2.12 -23.06 -15.57
C ALA A 118 -0.81 -22.76 -14.83
N GLN A 119 -0.86 -22.41 -13.55
CA GLN A 119 0.34 -22.19 -12.73
C GLN A 119 1.12 -23.50 -12.53
N ASP A 120 2.42 -23.47 -12.78
CA ASP A 120 3.35 -24.59 -12.66
C ASP A 120 4.66 -24.14 -11.97
N GLU A 121 5.76 -24.88 -12.15
CA GLU A 121 7.08 -24.53 -11.58
C GLU A 121 7.68 -23.26 -12.22
N GLU A 122 7.28 -22.92 -13.44
CA GLU A 122 7.86 -21.85 -14.25
C GLU A 122 6.91 -20.65 -14.38
N ASN A 123 5.61 -20.84 -14.13
CA ASN A 123 4.55 -19.85 -14.25
C ASN A 123 3.81 -19.69 -12.92
N HIS A 124 3.77 -18.47 -12.41
CA HIS A 124 3.05 -18.17 -11.17
C HIS A 124 2.15 -16.96 -11.37
N ALA A 125 1.01 -16.99 -10.69
CA ALA A 125 0.08 -15.88 -10.61
C ALA A 125 -0.09 -15.48 -9.15
N VAL A 126 0.05 -14.19 -8.88
CA VAL A 126 -0.12 -13.61 -7.56
C VAL A 126 -1.17 -12.52 -7.60
N VAL A 127 -1.91 -12.40 -6.51
CA VAL A 127 -2.81 -11.29 -6.26
C VAL A 127 -2.29 -10.46 -5.11
N CYS A 128 -2.65 -9.19 -5.17
CA CYS A 128 -2.53 -8.27 -4.07
C CYS A 128 -3.94 -8.04 -3.51
N GLU A 129 -4.17 -8.32 -2.22
CA GLU A 129 -5.48 -8.18 -1.58
C GLU A 129 -5.50 -7.15 -0.45
N VAL A 130 -6.69 -6.60 -0.22
CA VAL A 130 -7.04 -5.75 0.92
C VAL A 130 -8.34 -6.29 1.50
N GLU A 131 -8.33 -6.64 2.79
CA GLU A 131 -9.51 -7.17 3.50
C GLU A 131 -10.21 -8.36 2.80
N GLY A 132 -9.42 -9.20 2.12
CA GLY A 132 -9.90 -10.40 1.42
C GLY A 132 -10.39 -10.16 -0.01
N THR A 133 -10.38 -8.93 -0.50
CA THR A 133 -10.71 -8.60 -1.89
C THR A 133 -9.43 -8.43 -2.71
N ALA A 134 -9.35 -9.11 -3.86
CA ALA A 134 -8.22 -8.95 -4.77
C ALA A 134 -8.30 -7.58 -5.49
N VAL A 135 -7.24 -6.77 -5.35
CA VAL A 135 -7.16 -5.40 -5.90
C VAL A 135 -6.00 -5.22 -6.88
N GLY A 136 -5.25 -6.28 -7.15
CA GLY A 136 -4.17 -6.30 -8.13
C GLY A 136 -3.80 -7.73 -8.49
N PHE A 137 -3.28 -7.91 -9.70
CA PHE A 137 -2.88 -9.20 -10.25
C PHE A 137 -1.54 -9.08 -10.98
N MET A 138 -0.73 -10.11 -10.87
CA MET A 138 0.50 -10.25 -11.64
C MET A 138 0.69 -11.71 -12.01
N SER A 139 0.94 -11.98 -13.29
CA SER A 139 1.43 -13.28 -13.76
C SER A 139 2.89 -13.13 -14.14
N VAL A 140 3.72 -14.04 -13.64
CA VAL A 140 5.15 -14.09 -13.88
C VAL A 140 5.53 -15.43 -14.49
N CYS A 141 6.42 -15.38 -15.46
CA CYS A 141 6.99 -16.55 -16.11
C CYS A 141 8.52 -16.46 -16.01
N SER A 142 9.18 -17.57 -15.68
CA SER A 142 10.64 -17.70 -15.70
C SER A 142 11.23 -17.57 -17.11
N ARG A 143 10.43 -17.83 -18.16
CA ARG A 143 10.85 -17.74 -19.56
C ARG A 143 10.80 -16.29 -20.02
N VAL A 144 11.98 -15.70 -20.16
CA VAL A 144 12.14 -14.33 -20.64
C VAL A 144 12.13 -14.29 -22.17
N ASN A 145 11.29 -13.44 -22.77
CA ASN A 145 11.32 -13.16 -24.20
C ASN A 145 12.39 -12.09 -24.51
N MET A 146 13.62 -12.53 -24.72
CA MET A 146 14.76 -11.66 -25.02
C MET A 146 14.54 -10.77 -26.25
N GLN A 147 13.89 -11.31 -27.28
CA GLN A 147 13.66 -10.56 -28.51
C GLN A 147 12.75 -9.36 -28.26
N LEU A 148 11.65 -9.56 -27.54
CA LEU A 148 10.74 -8.49 -27.15
C LEU A 148 11.45 -7.44 -26.28
N LEU A 149 12.29 -7.88 -25.34
CA LEU A 149 13.05 -6.94 -24.51
C LEU A 149 14.00 -6.08 -25.36
N HIS A 150 14.72 -6.66 -26.31
CA HIS A 150 15.59 -5.94 -27.24
C HIS A 150 14.83 -4.96 -28.15
N GLU A 151 13.60 -5.31 -28.54
CA GLU A 151 12.75 -4.44 -29.36
C GLU A 151 12.15 -3.28 -28.55
N CYS A 152 11.93 -3.46 -27.25
CA CYS A 152 11.27 -2.47 -26.38
C CYS A 152 12.22 -1.61 -25.54
N PHE A 153 13.45 -2.06 -25.26
CA PHE A 153 14.36 -1.41 -24.32
C PHE A 153 15.79 -1.32 -24.87
N ASP A 154 16.53 -0.27 -24.48
CA ASP A 154 17.98 -0.19 -24.71
C ASP A 154 18.71 -1.03 -23.65
N LEU A 155 19.03 -2.27 -24.03
CA LEU A 155 19.74 -3.22 -23.18
C LEU A 155 21.26 -3.13 -23.33
N GLY A 156 21.79 -2.16 -24.09
CA GLY A 156 23.23 -1.94 -24.26
C GLY A 156 24.00 -1.84 -22.93
N PRO A 157 23.52 -1.07 -21.93
CA PRO A 157 24.14 -0.98 -20.61
C PRO A 157 24.21 -2.32 -19.85
N PHE A 158 23.34 -3.26 -20.19
CA PHE A 158 23.27 -4.60 -19.59
C PHE A 158 23.95 -5.67 -20.46
N HIS A 159 24.69 -5.29 -21.51
CA HIS A 159 25.28 -6.22 -22.48
C HIS A 159 24.26 -7.08 -23.23
N GLY A 160 23.02 -6.58 -23.39
CA GLY A 160 21.95 -7.25 -24.13
C GLY A 160 21.17 -8.30 -23.33
N LEU A 161 20.88 -8.03 -22.05
CA LEU A 161 20.25 -8.97 -21.11
C LEU A 161 18.77 -8.70 -20.83
#